data_AF-A0A2V9NL14-F1
#
_entry.id   AF-A0A2V9NL14-F1
#
_cell.length_a   1.000
_cell.length_b   1.000
_cell.length_c   1.000
_cell.angle_alpha   90.00
_cell.angle_beta   90.00
_cell.angle_gamma   90.00
#
_symmetry.space_group_name_H-M   'P 1'
#
loop_
_entity.id
_entity.type
_entity.pdbx_description
1 polymer ?
#
loop_
_entity_poly.entity_id
_entity_poly.type
_entity_poly.pdbx_seq_one_letter_code
_entity_poly.pdbx_strand_id
1 'polypeptide(L)'
;LRKAWSGLFGNGRMLIPEHVVDGLNLIWYSDLVISGGGTMNREAAALNVPVYSIFRGKIGAVDRYLSVCGRLVLLENTEDVPKRVSITRRTRPASPHSGTAVTLQAIISHVLKVLELTGELIH
;
A
#
# COMPACT_ATOMS: atom_id res chain seq x y z
N LEU A 1 23.99 2.67 10.13
CA LEU A 1 23.46 2.93 8.76
C LEU A 1 24.26 4.00 8.01
N ARG A 2 24.27 5.27 8.45
CA ARG A 2 25.00 6.35 7.75
C ARG A 2 26.49 6.09 7.52
N LYS A 3 27.18 5.47 8.49
CA LYS A 3 28.59 5.06 8.34
C LYS A 3 28.79 3.92 7.33
N ALA A 4 27.87 2.96 7.28
CA ALA A 4 27.95 1.80 6.39
C ALA A 4 27.66 2.14 4.92
N TRP A 5 26.84 3.17 4.68
CA TRP A 5 26.39 3.58 3.35
C TRP A 5 26.72 5.05 3.06
N SER A 6 27.84 5.55 3.58
CA SER A 6 28.21 6.97 3.56
C SER A 6 28.17 7.57 2.15
N GLY A 7 28.63 6.82 1.15
CA GLY A 7 28.60 7.26 -0.25
C GLY A 7 27.20 7.48 -0.80
N LEU A 8 26.18 6.69 -0.40
CA LEU A 8 24.79 6.86 -0.86
C LEU A 8 24.11 8.05 -0.19
N PHE A 9 24.41 8.29 1.08
CA PHE A 9 23.93 9.48 1.79
C PHE A 9 24.61 10.76 1.24
N GLY A 10 25.92 10.71 0.99
CA GLY A 10 26.70 11.87 0.53
C GLY A 10 26.30 12.38 -0.87
N ASN A 11 25.73 11.53 -1.73
CA ASN A 11 25.21 11.93 -3.06
C ASN A 11 23.67 11.96 -3.13
N GLY A 12 22.98 11.88 -2.00
CA GLY A 12 21.51 12.01 -1.94
C GLY A 12 20.72 10.84 -2.54
N ARG A 13 21.35 9.72 -2.92
CA ARG A 13 20.64 8.52 -3.41
C ARG A 13 19.94 7.75 -2.29
N MET A 14 20.38 7.93 -1.05
CA MET A 14 19.70 7.42 0.14
C MET A 14 19.43 8.58 1.09
N LEU A 15 18.18 8.71 1.51
CA LEU A 15 17.70 9.77 2.38
C LEU A 15 16.92 9.15 3.53
N ILE A 16 17.10 9.70 4.73
CA ILE A 16 16.23 9.43 5.88
C ILE A 16 15.65 10.80 6.25
N PRO A 17 14.32 10.99 6.16
CA PRO A 17 13.69 12.25 6.54
C PRO A 17 14.03 12.65 7.98
N GLU A 18 14.30 13.94 8.21
CA GLU A 18 14.61 14.47 9.55
C GLU A 18 13.37 14.60 10.43
N HIS A 19 12.20 14.69 9.79
CA HIS A 19 10.90 14.80 10.44
C HIS A 19 9.91 13.81 9.83
N VAL A 20 8.79 13.61 10.52
CA VAL A 20 7.66 12.84 9.97
C VAL A 20 7.18 13.53 8.70
N VAL A 21 7.00 12.73 7.65
CA VAL A 21 6.46 13.16 6.37
C VAL A 21 5.06 12.60 6.19
N ASP A 22 4.26 13.25 5.36
CA ASP A 22 2.98 12.69 4.92
C ASP A 22 3.24 11.41 4.11
N GLY A 23 2.85 10.27 4.70
CA GLY A 23 3.09 8.95 4.12
C GLY A 23 2.33 8.72 2.82
N LEU A 24 1.09 9.20 2.69
CA LEU A 24 0.29 9.03 1.49
C LEU A 24 0.87 9.84 0.33
N ASN A 25 1.30 11.07 0.59
CA ASN A 25 2.01 11.87 -0.40
C ASN A 25 3.34 11.22 -0.79
N LEU A 26 4.14 10.76 0.17
CA LEU A 26 5.39 10.05 -0.13
C LEU A 26 5.15 8.84 -1.04
N ILE A 27 4.18 7.98 -0.69
CA ILE A 27 3.78 6.81 -1.49
C ILE A 27 3.33 7.24 -2.88
N TRP A 28 2.45 8.25 -2.98
CA TRP A 28 1.88 8.71 -4.25
C TRP A 28 2.94 9.17 -5.25
N TYR A 29 3.96 9.88 -4.78
CA TYR A 29 5.06 10.39 -5.59
C TYR A 29 6.20 9.38 -5.80
N SER A 30 6.11 8.18 -5.24
CA SER A 30 7.08 7.12 -5.42
C SER A 30 6.81 6.31 -6.69
N ASP A 31 7.88 5.82 -7.32
CA ASP A 31 7.78 4.87 -8.43
C ASP A 31 7.33 3.49 -7.97
N LEU A 32 7.79 3.07 -6.79
CA LEU A 32 7.41 1.84 -6.10
C LEU A 32 7.61 1.98 -4.58
N VAL A 33 7.02 1.07 -3.82
CA VAL A 33 7.20 0.95 -2.36
C VAL A 33 7.73 -0.45 -2.03
N ILE A 34 8.79 -0.52 -1.23
CA ILE A 34 9.24 -1.77 -0.59
C ILE A 34 9.16 -1.57 0.92
N SER A 35 8.41 -2.43 1.61
CA SER A 35 8.22 -2.29 3.06
C SER A 35 7.93 -3.63 3.73
N GLY A 36 8.11 -3.67 5.05
CA GLY A 36 7.89 -4.83 5.91
C GLY A 36 6.43 -5.22 6.13
N GLY A 37 5.47 -4.74 5.33
CA GLY A 37 4.06 -5.08 5.46
C GLY A 37 3.19 -4.00 6.12
N GLY A 38 1.92 -4.35 6.37
CA GLY A 38 1.00 -3.53 7.18
C GLY A 38 0.24 -2.45 6.40
N THR A 39 -0.04 -1.33 7.07
CA THR A 39 -0.93 -0.26 6.56
C THR A 39 -0.38 0.38 5.28
N MET A 40 0.91 0.78 5.27
CA MET A 40 1.52 1.43 4.10
C MET A 40 1.46 0.57 2.84
N ASN A 41 1.53 -0.75 2.95
CA ASN A 41 1.42 -1.62 1.78
C ASN A 41 0.01 -1.59 1.18
N ARG A 42 -1.02 -1.55 2.04
CA ARG A 42 -2.41 -1.46 1.61
C ARG A 42 -2.72 -0.09 1.02
N GLU A 43 -2.16 0.97 1.59
CA GLU A 43 -2.25 2.33 1.07
C GLU A 43 -1.60 2.43 -0.32
N ALA A 44 -0.39 1.90 -0.50
CA ALA A 44 0.27 1.83 -1.80
C ALA A 44 -0.57 1.04 -2.83
N ALA A 45 -1.10 -0.13 -2.43
CA ALA A 45 -1.97 -0.94 -3.27
C ALA A 45 -3.31 -0.25 -3.59
N ALA A 46 -3.83 0.63 -2.71
CA ALA A 46 -5.04 1.41 -2.95
C ALA A 46 -4.78 2.61 -3.89
N LEU A 47 -3.59 3.20 -3.79
CA LEU A 47 -3.12 4.29 -4.65
C LEU A 47 -2.62 3.81 -6.02
N ASN A 48 -2.70 2.51 -6.31
CA ASN A 48 -2.13 1.90 -7.51
C ASN A 48 -0.64 2.25 -7.69
N VAL A 49 0.12 2.21 -6.59
CA VAL A 49 1.58 2.28 -6.58
C VAL A 49 2.10 0.85 -6.47
N PRO A 50 3.03 0.41 -7.35
CA PRO A 50 3.66 -0.89 -7.22
C PRO A 50 4.23 -1.09 -5.82
N VAL A 51 3.87 -2.19 -5.17
CA VAL A 51 4.28 -2.46 -3.79
C VAL A 51 4.79 -3.88 -3.61
N TYR A 52 5.93 -3.97 -2.93
CA TYR A 52 6.65 -5.19 -2.62
C TYR A 52 6.77 -5.34 -1.11
N SER A 53 6.25 -6.43 -0.57
CA SER A 53 6.31 -6.75 0.84
C SER A 53 7.48 -7.68 1.12
N ILE A 54 8.34 -7.30 2.07
CA ILE A 54 9.37 -8.19 2.65
C ILE A 54 8.90 -8.86 3.95
N PHE A 55 7.60 -8.75 4.27
CA PHE A 55 7.04 -9.34 5.48
C PHE A 55 7.13 -10.87 5.47
N ARG A 56 7.67 -11.43 6.55
CA ARG A 56 7.91 -12.88 6.72
C ARG A 56 6.96 -13.55 7.72
N GLY A 57 6.06 -12.79 8.34
CA GLY A 57 5.11 -13.33 9.31
C GLY A 57 3.86 -13.93 8.65
N LYS A 58 2.88 -14.31 9.48
CA LYS A 58 1.58 -14.79 8.99
C LYS A 58 0.88 -13.71 8.18
N ILE A 59 0.69 -13.97 6.89
CA ILE A 59 0.03 -13.03 5.98
C ILE A 59 -1.43 -12.83 6.39
N GLY A 60 -1.83 -11.57 6.58
CA GLY A 60 -3.21 -11.18 6.87
C GLY A 60 -4.13 -11.38 5.67
N ALA A 61 -5.44 -11.54 5.92
CA ALA A 61 -6.42 -11.81 4.86
C ALA A 61 -6.43 -10.75 3.75
N VAL A 62 -6.30 -9.47 4.12
CA VAL A 62 -6.23 -8.35 3.17
C VAL A 62 -4.98 -8.43 2.30
N ASP A 63 -3.80 -8.63 2.90
CA ASP A 63 -2.54 -8.71 2.16
C ASP A 63 -2.53 -9.93 1.21
N ARG A 64 -3.12 -11.05 1.64
CA ARG A 64 -3.32 -12.24 0.80
C ARG A 64 -4.24 -11.92 -0.38
N TYR A 65 -5.38 -11.28 -0.12
CA TYR A 65 -6.30 -10.86 -1.17
C TYR A 65 -5.63 -9.93 -2.19
N LEU A 66 -4.91 -8.90 -1.71
CA LEU A 66 -4.18 -7.98 -2.58
C LEU A 66 -3.11 -8.70 -3.42
N SER A 67 -2.43 -9.68 -2.84
CA SER A 67 -1.46 -10.51 -3.56
C SER A 67 -2.10 -11.35 -4.65
N VAL A 68 -3.21 -12.04 -4.35
CA VAL A 68 -3.97 -12.82 -5.32
C VAL A 68 -4.50 -11.94 -6.46
N CYS A 69 -4.95 -10.72 -6.15
CA CYS A 69 -5.40 -9.75 -7.14
C CYS A 69 -4.25 -9.04 -7.89
N GLY A 70 -2.98 -9.40 -7.65
CA GLY A 70 -1.82 -8.80 -8.31
C GLY A 70 -1.52 -7.35 -7.90
N ARG A 71 -2.12 -6.84 -6.82
CA ARG A 71 -1.89 -5.47 -6.32
C ARG A 71 -0.82 -5.36 -5.25
N LEU A 72 -0.29 -6.48 -4.77
CA LEU A 72 0.79 -6.53 -3.78
C LEU A 72 1.69 -7.73 -4.08
N VAL A 73 3.00 -7.52 -4.16
CA VAL A 73 3.95 -8.60 -4.43
C VAL A 73 4.62 -9.02 -3.13
N LEU A 74 4.49 -10.29 -2.75
CA LEU A 74 5.24 -10.87 -1.62
C LEU A 74 6.63 -11.30 -2.10
N LEU A 75 7.68 -10.74 -1.52
CA LEU A 75 9.06 -11.18 -1.74
C LEU A 75 9.39 -12.19 -0.63
N GLU A 76 9.41 -13.49 -0.93
CA GLU A 76 9.55 -14.63 -0.02
C GLU A 76 11.00 -15.05 0.27
N ASN A 77 11.91 -14.73 -0.66
CA ASN A 77 13.34 -14.99 -0.52
C ASN A 77 14.17 -13.91 -1.24
N THR A 78 15.49 -14.04 -1.19
CA THR A 78 16.41 -13.08 -1.83
C THR A 78 16.37 -13.14 -3.36
N GLU A 79 16.04 -14.28 -3.94
CA GLU A 79 15.94 -14.45 -5.39
C GLU A 79 14.74 -13.73 -5.99
N ASP A 80 13.70 -13.47 -5.19
CA ASP A 80 12.53 -12.73 -5.64
C ASP A 80 12.86 -11.29 -6.00
N VAL A 81 13.89 -10.70 -5.39
CA VAL A 81 14.26 -9.30 -5.65
C VAL A 81 14.59 -9.08 -7.13
N PRO A 82 15.58 -9.75 -7.73
CA PRO A 82 15.88 -9.58 -9.16
C PRO A 82 14.78 -10.13 -10.08
N LYS A 83 13.97 -11.10 -9.63
CA LYS A 83 12.94 -11.75 -10.47
C LYS A 83 11.63 -10.97 -10.54
N ARG A 84 11.26 -10.26 -9.46
CA ARG A 84 9.92 -9.70 -9.29
C ARG A 84 9.91 -8.18 -9.13
N VAL A 85 11.00 -7.58 -8.62
CA VAL A 85 11.07 -6.12 -8.43
C VAL A 85 11.40 -5.45 -9.76
N SER A 86 10.50 -4.59 -10.21
CA SER A 86 10.71 -3.77 -11.42
C SER A 86 11.03 -2.34 -11.00
N ILE A 87 12.27 -1.90 -11.27
CA ILE A 87 12.70 -0.52 -11.01
C ILE A 87 12.53 0.27 -12.31
N THR A 88 11.31 0.75 -12.53
CA THR A 88 10.98 1.60 -13.67
C THR A 88 10.24 2.84 -13.18
N ARG A 89 10.40 3.95 -13.90
CA ARG A 89 9.69 5.19 -13.57
C ARG A 89 8.20 4.98 -13.79
N ARG A 90 7.39 5.31 -12.79
CA ARG A 90 5.93 5.14 -12.81
C ARG A 90 5.29 6.28 -13.58
N THR A 91 4.47 5.95 -14.58
CA THR A 91 3.56 6.92 -15.22
C THR A 91 2.41 7.22 -14.27
N ARG A 92 2.56 8.29 -13.50
CA ARG A 92 1.59 8.71 -12.48
C ARG A 92 0.51 9.60 -13.11
N PRO A 93 -0.79 9.30 -12.90
CA PRO A 93 -1.87 10.22 -13.30
C PRO A 93 -1.84 11.49 -12.44
N ALA A 94 -2.48 12.57 -12.90
CA ALA A 94 -2.45 13.87 -12.21
C ALA A 94 -2.98 13.78 -10.76
N SER A 95 -3.99 12.94 -10.53
CA SER A 95 -4.60 12.69 -9.22
C SER A 95 -4.89 11.21 -8.99
N PRO A 96 -4.99 10.76 -7.73
CA PRO A 96 -5.51 9.43 -7.40
C PRO A 96 -6.95 9.27 -7.91
N HIS A 97 -7.35 8.05 -8.25
CA HIS A 97 -8.74 7.77 -8.58
C HIS A 97 -9.62 7.94 -7.33
N SER A 98 -10.65 8.79 -7.42
CA SER A 98 -11.61 9.00 -6.34
C SER A 98 -12.65 7.88 -6.29
N GLY A 99 -12.27 6.72 -5.76
CA GLY A 99 -13.20 5.61 -5.49
C GLY A 99 -14.00 5.77 -4.18
N THR A 100 -13.65 6.76 -3.35
CA THR A 100 -14.09 6.91 -1.97
C THR A 100 -15.60 7.11 -1.84
N ALA A 101 -16.21 7.86 -2.77
CA ALA A 101 -17.65 8.12 -2.76
C ALA A 101 -18.45 6.82 -2.95
N VAL A 102 -18.01 5.92 -3.84
CA VAL A 102 -18.73 4.67 -4.12
C VAL A 102 -18.65 3.71 -2.93
N THR A 103 -17.47 3.55 -2.33
CA THR A 103 -17.29 2.66 -1.17
C THR A 103 -18.06 3.15 0.04
N LEU A 104 -17.99 4.44 0.37
CA LEU A 104 -18.72 5.02 1.48
C LEU A 104 -20.24 4.83 1.29
N GLN A 105 -20.75 5.13 0.10
CA GLN A 105 -22.17 4.95 -0.20
C GLN A 105 -22.59 3.47 -0.08
N ALA A 106 -21.78 2.53 -0.56
CA ALA A 106 -22.06 1.11 -0.38
C ALA A 106 -22.13 0.73 1.11
N ILE A 107 -21.18 1.19 1.94
CA ILE A 107 -21.18 0.94 3.39
C ILE A 107 -22.44 1.52 4.03
N ILE A 108 -22.79 2.77 3.73
CA ILE A 108 -23.98 3.44 4.26
C ILE A 108 -25.23 2.63 3.88
N SER A 109 -25.39 2.26 2.61
CA SER A 109 -26.52 1.47 2.14
C SER A 109 -26.64 0.12 2.85
N HIS A 110 -25.52 -0.55 3.11
CA HIS A 110 -25.53 -1.82 3.86
C HIS A 110 -25.91 -1.62 5.33
N VAL A 111 -25.42 -0.58 5.99
CA VAL A 111 -25.78 -0.26 7.38
C VAL A 111 -27.27 0.04 7.48
N LEU A 112 -27.82 0.87 6.59
CA LEU A 112 -29.26 1.19 6.57
C LEU A 112 -30.12 -0.06 6.38
N LYS A 113 -29.75 -0.94 5.44
CA LYS A 113 -30.47 -2.19 5.20
C LYS A 113 -30.50 -3.12 6.42
N VAL A 114 -29.41 -3.19 7.19
CA VAL A 114 -29.36 -3.98 8.44
C VAL A 114 -30.28 -3.36 9.50
N LEU A 115 -30.34 -2.03 9.58
CA LEU A 115 -31.23 -1.33 10.52
C LEU A 115 -32.72 -1.53 10.18
N GLU A 116 -33.08 -1.50 8.89
CA GLU A 116 -34.46 -1.76 8.43
C GLU A 116 -34.91 -3.20 8.78
N LEU A 117 -34.07 -4.20 8.46
CA LEU A 117 -34.34 -5.61 8.75
C LEU A 117 -34.44 -5.93 10.25
N THR A 118 -33.75 -5.16 11.10
CA THR A 118 -33.81 -5.32 12.56
C THR A 118 -34.96 -4.54 13.18
N GLY A 119 -35.40 -3.43 12.57
CA GLY A 119 -36.60 -2.70 12.94
C GLY A 119 -37.89 -3.46 12.65
N GLU A 120 -37.94 -4.24 11.56
CA GLU A 120 -39.06 -5.15 11.25
C GLU A 120 -39.15 -6.36 12.18
N LEU A 121 -38.06 -6.72 12.90
CA LEU A 121 -38.03 -7.85 13.82
C LEU A 121 -38.55 -7.53 15.24
N ILE A 122 -38.83 -6.25 15.53
CA ILE A 122 -39.24 -5.75 16.86
C ILE A 122 -40.75 -5.39 16.89
N HIS A 123 -41.46 -5.58 15.78
CA HIS A 123 -42.92 -5.48 15.68
C HIS A 123 -43.54 -6.85 15.39
#